data_AF-A0A2N1PIJ0-F1
#
_entry.id   AF-A0A2N1PIJ0-F1
#
_cell.length_a   1.000
_cell.length_b   1.000
_cell.length_c   1.000
_cell.angle_alpha   90.00
_cell.angle_beta   90.00
_cell.angle_gamma   90.00
#
_symmetry.space_group_name_H-M   'P 1'
#
loop_
_entity.id
_entity.type
_entity.pdbx_description
1 polymer ?
#
loop_
_entity_poly.entity_id
_entity_poly.type
_entity_poly.pdbx_seq_one_letter_code
_entity_poly.pdbx_strand_id
1 'polypeptide(L)'
;MSLGKDDEVVGVAIVDHDQQEILVVTEKGFGKRTIVEEYRRQIRGGKGVKTVNVTEKNGRLSTLRTVSDDQDLIVVSDKGVVIRTHIDQISQTKRATQGVRIIRLRPDHKVSTIALVPRQDEIEELQQGEENFHQEAMPVQEEKKKIEAVDLAPDEIETEEKEVITTDSLFDE
;
A
#
# COMPACT_ATOMS: atom_id res chain seq x y z
N MET A 1 -4.44 26.84 -19.17
CA MET A 1 -3.39 25.86 -19.58
C MET A 1 -3.87 25.27 -20.89
N SER A 2 -3.03 25.19 -21.91
CA SER A 2 -3.36 24.47 -23.15
C SER A 2 -2.89 23.02 -23.01
N LEU A 3 -3.83 22.08 -23.06
CA LEU A 3 -3.58 20.64 -22.88
C LEU A 3 -3.50 19.93 -24.23
N GLY A 4 -2.69 18.86 -24.30
CA GLY A 4 -2.76 17.92 -25.40
C GLY A 4 -4.07 17.13 -25.40
N LYS A 5 -4.32 16.35 -26.47
CA LYS A 5 -5.55 15.57 -26.63
C LYS A 5 -5.77 14.55 -25.50
N ASP A 6 -4.68 13.99 -24.99
CA ASP A 6 -4.68 12.92 -23.98
C ASP A 6 -4.17 13.41 -22.60
N ASP A 7 -4.04 14.73 -22.43
CA ASP A 7 -3.61 15.34 -21.18
C ASP A 7 -4.82 15.78 -20.36
N GLU A 8 -4.71 15.60 -19.05
CA GLU A 8 -5.70 16.03 -18.07
C GLU A 8 -5.05 16.78 -16.92
N VAL A 9 -5.84 17.57 -16.21
CA VAL A 9 -5.37 18.26 -15.01
C VAL A 9 -5.50 17.31 -13.83
N VAL A 10 -4.37 16.88 -13.27
CA VAL A 10 -4.32 15.95 -12.13
C VAL A 10 -4.35 16.64 -10.77
N GLY A 11 -4.14 17.95 -10.73
CA GLY A 11 -4.16 18.71 -9.49
C GLY A 11 -3.85 20.19 -9.66
N VAL A 12 -4.13 20.93 -8.60
CA VAL A 12 -3.73 22.32 -8.42
C VAL A 12 -3.12 22.43 -7.03
N ALA A 13 -2.06 23.23 -6.91
CA ALA A 13 -1.47 23.56 -5.63
C ALA A 13 -1.33 25.08 -5.53
N ILE A 14 -1.62 25.60 -4.34
CA ILE A 14 -1.44 27.00 -4.00
C ILE A 14 -0.04 27.11 -3.40
N VAL A 15 0.71 28.11 -3.85
CA VAL A 15 2.06 28.39 -3.35
C VAL A 15 2.04 29.74 -2.65
N ASP A 16 2.56 29.78 -1.43
CA ASP A 16 2.65 31.00 -0.62
C ASP A 16 3.99 31.71 -0.79
N HIS A 17 5.09 30.97 -0.97
CA HIS A 17 6.43 31.52 -1.15
C HIS A 17 7.32 30.66 -2.06
N ASP A 18 8.32 31.29 -2.71
CA ASP A 18 9.16 30.66 -3.74
C ASP A 18 10.04 29.51 -3.23
N GLN A 19 10.29 29.45 -1.91
CA GLN A 19 11.03 28.37 -1.24
C GLN A 19 10.17 27.14 -0.89
N GLN A 20 8.84 27.20 -1.09
CA GLN A 20 8.01 26.01 -0.88
C GLN A 20 8.40 24.90 -1.86
N GLU A 21 8.12 23.67 -1.47
CA GLU A 21 8.37 22.51 -2.31
C GLU A 21 7.07 21.95 -2.86
N ILE A 22 7.14 21.51 -4.12
CA ILE A 22 6.07 20.74 -4.75
C ILE A 22 6.48 19.28 -4.74
N LEU A 23 5.70 18.46 -4.04
CA LEU A 23 5.73 17.02 -4.15
C LEU A 23 4.94 16.59 -5.38
N VAL A 24 5.54 15.73 -6.19
CA VAL A 24 4.87 15.03 -7.29
C VAL A 24 4.98 13.53 -7.09
N VAL A 25 3.89 12.81 -7.35
CA VAL A 25 3.83 11.34 -7.27
C VAL A 25 3.25 10.77 -8.56
N THR A 26 3.86 9.70 -9.05
CA THR A 26 3.45 9.00 -10.27
C THR A 26 2.68 7.72 -9.95
N GLU A 27 1.95 7.20 -10.95
CA GLU A 27 1.11 6.00 -10.80
C GLU A 27 1.89 4.77 -10.32
N LYS A 28 3.16 4.61 -10.70
CA LYS A 28 4.01 3.48 -10.28
C LYS A 28 4.80 3.72 -8.99
N GLY A 29 4.40 4.71 -8.19
CA GLY A 29 4.96 4.93 -6.85
C GLY A 29 6.32 5.64 -6.84
N PHE A 30 6.66 6.37 -7.89
CA PHE A 30 7.80 7.28 -7.87
C PHE A 30 7.35 8.65 -7.40
N GLY A 31 8.22 9.35 -6.69
CA GLY A 31 7.98 10.75 -6.37
C GLY A 31 9.26 11.51 -6.11
N LYS A 32 9.08 12.82 -6.03
CA LYS A 32 10.16 13.77 -5.78
C LYS A 32 9.60 15.09 -5.28
N ARG A 33 10.48 15.85 -4.66
CA ARG A 33 10.22 17.23 -4.26
C ARG A 33 11.01 18.17 -5.16
N THR A 34 10.41 19.31 -5.49
CA THR A 34 11.09 20.35 -6.28
C THR A 34 10.69 21.70 -5.74
N ILE A 35 11.68 22.55 -5.43
CA ILE A 35 11.45 23.94 -4.99
C ILE A 35 10.67 24.71 -6.07
N VAL A 36 9.73 25.56 -5.66
CA VAL A 36 8.90 26.35 -6.57
C VAL A 36 9.72 27.26 -7.48
N GLU A 37 10.83 27.83 -6.99
CA GLU A 37 11.74 28.67 -7.79
C GLU A 37 12.22 28.02 -9.10
N GLU A 38 12.31 26.68 -9.16
CA GLU A 38 12.64 25.98 -10.41
C GLU A 38 11.56 26.17 -11.50
N TYR A 39 10.32 26.45 -11.13
CA TYR A 39 9.18 26.68 -12.02
C TYR A 39 9.10 28.15 -12.41
N ARG A 40 9.56 28.47 -13.63
CA ARG A 40 9.42 29.82 -14.18
C ARG A 40 7.95 30.27 -14.18
N ARG A 41 7.70 31.50 -13.76
CA ARG A 41 6.39 32.14 -13.89
C ARG A 41 6.01 32.25 -15.37
N GLN A 42 4.77 31.91 -15.69
CA GLN A 42 4.22 31.99 -17.05
C GLN A 42 2.84 32.64 -17.05
N ILE A 43 2.47 33.23 -18.18
CA ILE A 43 1.11 33.72 -18.39
C ILE A 43 0.10 32.58 -18.49
N ARG A 44 -1.15 32.86 -18.10
CA ARG A 44 -2.25 31.91 -18.20
C ARG A 44 -2.47 31.52 -19.67
N GLY A 45 -2.73 30.23 -19.92
CA GLY A 45 -3.07 29.72 -21.25
C GLY A 45 -1.90 29.15 -22.05
N GLY A 46 -0.66 29.26 -21.53
CA GLY A 46 0.50 28.59 -22.13
C GLY A 46 0.45 27.06 -22.02
N LYS A 47 1.43 26.41 -22.66
CA LYS A 47 1.66 24.95 -22.61
C LYS A 47 2.27 24.46 -21.28
N GLY A 48 2.72 25.37 -20.41
CA GLY A 48 3.38 25.01 -19.15
C GLY A 48 4.87 24.67 -19.29
N VAL A 49 5.41 24.03 -18.26
CA VAL A 49 6.79 23.52 -18.20
C VAL A 49 6.81 22.08 -17.72
N LYS A 50 7.78 21.29 -18.19
CA LYS A 50 7.92 19.88 -17.79
C LYS A 50 8.27 19.78 -16.31
N THR A 51 7.50 19.00 -15.55
CA THR A 51 7.63 18.80 -14.09
C THR A 51 8.27 17.48 -13.69
N VAL A 52 8.18 16.45 -14.54
CA VAL A 52 8.73 15.11 -14.31
C VAL A 52 9.06 14.48 -15.67
N ASN A 53 10.09 13.64 -15.72
CA ASN A 53 10.33 12.81 -16.89
C ASN A 53 9.50 11.54 -16.82
N VAL A 54 8.35 11.52 -17.50
CA VAL A 54 7.49 10.34 -17.61
C VAL A 54 8.16 9.29 -18.48
N THR A 55 8.21 8.06 -17.98
CA THR A 55 8.76 6.88 -18.61
C THR A 55 7.87 5.69 -18.30
N GLU A 56 8.03 4.58 -19.02
CA GLU A 56 7.30 3.35 -18.71
C GLU A 56 7.58 2.83 -17.29
N LYS A 57 8.74 3.16 -16.71
CA LYS A 57 9.13 2.72 -15.36
C LYS A 57 8.36 3.43 -14.25
N ASN A 58 8.09 4.73 -14.38
CA ASN A 58 7.41 5.52 -13.35
C ASN A 58 5.91 5.75 -13.63
N GLY A 59 5.47 5.64 -14.88
CA GLY A 59 4.07 5.86 -15.24
C GLY A 59 3.69 7.35 -15.27
N ARG A 60 2.41 7.64 -15.54
CA ARG A 60 1.92 9.02 -15.65
C ARG A 60 1.94 9.69 -14.27
N LEU A 61 1.88 11.02 -14.28
CA LEU A 61 1.75 11.79 -13.06
C LEU A 61 0.36 11.54 -12.46
N SER A 62 0.30 11.16 -11.19
CA SER A 62 -0.96 10.88 -10.49
C SER A 62 -1.45 12.09 -9.72
N THR A 63 -0.55 12.78 -9.01
CA THR A 63 -0.93 13.87 -8.10
C THR A 63 0.24 14.80 -7.82
N LEU A 64 -0.10 16.01 -7.38
CA LEU A 64 0.85 17.03 -6.94
C LEU A 64 0.30 17.80 -5.73
N ARG A 65 1.16 18.14 -4.78
CA ARG A 65 0.82 18.93 -3.58
C ARG A 65 2.01 19.80 -3.17
N THR A 66 1.73 20.94 -2.55
CA THR A 66 2.74 21.65 -1.76
C THR A 66 2.98 20.88 -0.46
N VAL A 67 4.24 20.83 -0.02
CA VAL A 67 4.65 20.08 1.17
C VAL A 67 5.64 20.88 2.02
N SER A 68 5.70 20.52 3.29
CA SER A 68 6.70 20.96 4.27
C SER A 68 7.42 19.75 4.84
N ASP A 69 8.65 19.95 5.35
CA ASP A 69 9.48 18.86 5.91
C ASP A 69 8.90 18.18 7.16
N ASP A 70 7.97 18.84 7.85
CA ASP A 70 7.30 18.38 9.08
C ASP A 70 6.01 17.59 8.82
N GLN A 71 5.87 17.05 7.61
CA GLN A 71 4.70 16.28 7.18
C GLN A 71 5.08 14.85 6.82
N ASP A 72 4.08 13.97 6.89
CA ASP A 72 4.15 12.62 6.35
C ASP A 72 3.24 12.48 5.14
N LEU A 73 3.72 11.71 4.17
CA LEU A 73 2.97 11.26 3.03
C LEU A 73 2.37 9.89 3.31
N ILE A 74 1.05 9.80 3.21
CA ILE A 74 0.33 8.52 3.14
C ILE A 74 0.01 8.25 1.67
N VAL A 75 0.53 7.15 1.13
CA VAL A 75 0.24 6.68 -0.21
C VAL A 75 -0.68 5.47 -0.13
N VAL A 76 -1.79 5.54 -0.86
CA VAL A 76 -2.77 4.44 -0.96
C VAL A 76 -2.74 3.89 -2.38
N SER A 77 -2.67 2.57 -2.52
CA SER A 77 -2.82 1.89 -3.81
C SER A 77 -4.27 1.51 -4.10
N ASP A 78 -4.57 1.19 -5.36
CA ASP A 78 -5.86 0.68 -5.79
C ASP A 78 -6.21 -0.71 -5.23
N LYS A 79 -5.20 -1.43 -4.71
CA LYS A 79 -5.33 -2.76 -4.10
C LYS A 79 -5.19 -2.75 -2.57
N GLY A 80 -5.43 -1.60 -1.93
CA GLY A 80 -5.52 -1.48 -0.47
C GLY A 80 -4.18 -1.46 0.27
N VAL A 81 -3.04 -1.34 -0.43
CA VAL A 81 -1.74 -1.16 0.22
C VAL A 81 -1.60 0.29 0.64
N VAL A 82 -1.34 0.52 1.93
CA VAL A 82 -1.12 1.84 2.51
C VAL A 82 0.31 1.92 3.06
N ILE A 83 1.05 2.97 2.68
CA ILE A 83 2.38 3.24 3.21
C ILE A 83 2.44 4.68 3.71
N ARG A 84 3.02 4.87 4.88
CA ARG A 84 3.39 6.17 5.42
C ARG A 84 4.88 6.38 5.22
N THR A 85 5.28 7.57 4.78
CA THR A 85 6.68 7.94 4.57
C THR A 85 6.87 9.39 4.94
N HIS A 86 7.91 9.69 5.71
CA HIS A 86 8.27 11.08 6.03
C HIS A 86 8.64 11.84 4.75
N ILE A 87 8.19 13.09 4.63
CA ILE A 87 8.45 13.92 3.45
C ILE A 87 9.95 14.17 3.26
N ASP A 88 10.70 14.32 4.35
CA ASP A 88 12.15 14.53 4.36
C ASP A 88 12.94 13.40 3.65
N GLN A 89 12.45 12.16 3.72
CA GLN A 89 13.04 10.99 3.05
C GLN A 89 12.87 11.01 1.53
N ILE A 90 11.91 11.78 1.00
CA ILE A 90 11.68 11.88 -0.44
C ILE A 90 12.72 12.83 -1.02
N SER A 91 13.42 12.37 -2.06
CA SER A 91 14.51 13.15 -2.66
C SER A 91 14.02 14.45 -3.31
N GLN A 92 14.68 15.54 -2.95
CA GLN A 92 14.55 16.84 -3.57
C GLN A 92 15.41 16.89 -4.84
N THR A 93 14.78 17.05 -6.01
CA THR A 93 15.47 17.06 -7.31
C THR A 93 14.84 18.08 -8.26
N LYS A 94 15.55 18.41 -9.35
CA LYS A 94 15.07 19.34 -10.37
C LYS A 94 13.83 18.84 -11.11
N ARG A 95 13.19 19.72 -11.88
CA ARG A 95 11.95 19.41 -12.63
C ARG A 95 12.10 18.31 -13.68
N ALA A 96 13.20 18.24 -14.43
CA ALA A 96 13.32 17.28 -15.53
C ALA A 96 13.83 15.88 -15.12
N THR A 97 13.69 15.49 -13.85
CA THR A 97 14.11 14.17 -13.32
C THR A 97 12.95 13.19 -13.19
N GLN A 98 13.25 11.90 -13.03
CA GLN A 98 12.26 10.84 -12.76
C GLN A 98 11.80 10.79 -11.30
N GLY A 99 12.64 11.21 -10.35
CA GLY A 99 12.42 11.05 -8.91
C GLY A 99 12.90 9.71 -8.36
N VAL A 100 12.59 9.45 -7.09
CA VAL A 100 12.93 8.21 -6.36
C VAL A 100 11.69 7.36 -6.16
N ARG A 101 11.88 6.07 -5.88
CA ARG A 101 10.76 5.16 -5.61
C ARG A 101 10.36 5.29 -4.14
N ILE A 102 9.13 5.73 -3.88
CA ILE A 102 8.55 5.84 -2.54
C ILE A 102 8.00 4.47 -2.12
N ILE A 103 7.25 3.82 -3.00
CA ILE A 103 6.63 2.52 -2.77
C ILE A 103 7.00 1.54 -3.88
N ARG A 104 7.29 0.29 -3.51
CA ARG A 104 7.39 -0.82 -4.46
C ARG A 104 6.00 -1.43 -4.66
N LEU A 105 5.39 -1.08 -5.78
CA LEU A 105 4.13 -1.68 -6.21
C LEU A 105 4.41 -2.99 -6.97
N ARG A 106 3.49 -3.95 -6.82
CA ARG A 106 3.48 -5.16 -7.65
C ARG A 106 3.10 -4.80 -9.09
N PRO A 107 3.36 -5.68 -10.08
CA PRO A 107 2.76 -5.56 -11.41
C PRO A 107 1.24 -5.35 -11.27
N ASP A 108 0.68 -4.50 -12.14
CA ASP A 108 -0.74 -4.12 -12.19
C ASP A 108 -1.32 -3.32 -11.00
N HIS A 109 -0.50 -2.99 -10.00
CA HIS A 109 -0.91 -2.07 -8.93
C HIS A 109 -0.55 -0.62 -9.30
N LYS A 110 -1.40 0.32 -8.90
CA LYS A 110 -1.15 1.75 -9.08
C LYS A 110 -1.45 2.55 -7.82
N VAL A 111 -0.79 3.69 -7.68
CA VAL A 111 -1.17 4.70 -6.68
C VAL A 111 -2.57 5.21 -7.03
N SER A 112 -3.48 5.14 -6.07
CA SER A 112 -4.85 5.64 -6.22
C SER A 112 -4.97 7.06 -5.69
N THR A 113 -4.48 7.30 -4.48
CA THR A 113 -4.53 8.61 -3.82
C THR A 113 -3.38 8.80 -2.85
N ILE A 114 -3.16 10.05 -2.45
CA ILE A 114 -2.23 10.43 -1.39
C ILE A 114 -2.92 11.33 -0.38
N ALA A 115 -2.44 11.29 0.86
CA ALA A 115 -2.79 12.23 1.91
C ALA A 115 -1.52 12.78 2.55
N LEU A 116 -1.55 14.06 2.91
CA LEU A 116 -0.52 14.69 3.73
C LEU A 116 -1.07 14.84 5.14
N VAL A 117 -0.31 14.38 6.12
CA VAL A 117 -0.66 14.48 7.54
C VAL A 117 0.50 15.13 8.29
N PRO A 118 0.25 15.83 9.41
CA PRO A 118 1.31 16.27 10.30
C PRO A 118 2.16 15.08 10.71
N ARG A 119 3.48 15.28 10.76
CA ARG A 119 4.39 14.25 11.25
C ARG A 119 3.97 13.84 12.66
N GLN A 120 3.87 12.53 12.87
CA GLN A 120 3.80 11.97 14.20
C GLN A 120 5.17 11.40 14.50
N ASP A 121 5.78 11.84 15.59
CA ASP A 121 6.96 11.17 16.09
C ASP A 121 6.56 9.75 16.44
N GLU A 122 7.30 8.78 15.93
CA GLU A 122 7.18 7.40 16.38
C GLU A 122 7.50 7.42 17.88
N ILE A 123 6.48 7.32 18.72
CA ILE A 123 6.70 6.89 20.09
C ILE A 123 7.22 5.47 19.93
N GLU A 124 8.52 5.29 20.13
CA GLU A 124 9.10 3.98 20.39
C GLU A 124 8.36 3.42 21.62
N GLU A 125 7.27 2.68 21.38
CA GLU A 125 6.94 1.58 22.28
C GLU A 125 8.13 0.63 22.13
N LEU A 126 9.16 0.89 22.95
CA LEU A 126 10.18 -0.08 23.28
C LEU A 126 9.42 -1.37 23.55
N GLN A 127 9.67 -2.38 22.73
CA GLN A 127 9.26 -3.75 23.01
C GLN A 127 9.99 -4.20 24.29
N GLN A 128 9.55 -3.71 25.44
CA GLN A 128 9.89 -4.24 26.75
C GLN A 128 8.94 -5.41 26.98
N GLY A 129 9.39 -6.60 26.61
CA GLY A 129 8.69 -7.83 26.93
C GLY A 129 8.76 -8.86 25.81
N GLU A 130 9.95 -9.40 25.54
CA GLU A 130 10.04 -10.82 25.21
C GLU A 130 9.60 -11.61 26.46
N GLU A 131 8.30 -11.63 26.76
CA GLU A 131 7.76 -12.68 27.60
C GLU A 131 7.67 -13.92 26.72
N ASN A 132 8.62 -14.83 26.91
CA ASN A 132 8.54 -16.19 26.43
C ASN A 132 7.16 -16.75 26.83
N PHE A 133 6.28 -16.94 25.85
CA PHE A 133 5.09 -17.76 26.02
C PHE A 133 5.55 -19.20 26.25
N HIS A 134 5.77 -19.56 27.51
CA HIS A 134 5.84 -20.95 27.92
C HIS A 134 4.43 -21.52 27.86
N GLN A 135 4.14 -22.25 26.78
CA GLN A 135 2.97 -23.11 26.74
C GLN A 135 3.20 -24.25 27.74
N GLU A 136 2.67 -24.11 28.95
CA GLU A 136 2.57 -25.25 29.85
C GLU A 136 1.62 -26.27 29.23
N ALA A 137 2.17 -27.41 28.82
CA ALA A 137 1.38 -28.54 28.37
C ALA A 137 0.49 -29.01 29.52
N MET A 138 -0.82 -28.78 29.40
CA MET A 138 -1.78 -29.47 30.26
C MET A 138 -1.67 -30.98 29.99
N PRO A 139 -1.52 -31.84 31.01
CA PRO A 139 -1.50 -33.27 30.80
C PRO A 139 -2.88 -33.73 30.32
N VAL A 140 -2.95 -34.20 29.08
CA VAL A 140 -4.10 -34.94 28.57
C VAL A 140 -4.15 -36.27 29.31
N GLN A 141 -5.16 -36.45 30.17
CA GLN A 141 -5.42 -37.75 30.80
C GLN A 141 -6.05 -38.67 29.74
N GLU A 142 -5.28 -39.65 29.27
CA GLU A 142 -5.82 -40.74 28.45
C GLU A 142 -6.70 -41.67 29.32
N GLU A 143 -7.99 -41.36 29.45
CA GLU A 143 -8.95 -42.38 29.82
C GLU A 143 -9.25 -43.26 28.61
N LYS A 144 -8.52 -44.38 28.51
CA LYS A 144 -8.87 -45.48 27.60
C LYS A 144 -10.23 -46.04 28.02
N LYS A 145 -11.31 -45.62 27.34
CA LYS A 145 -12.58 -46.34 27.39
C LYS A 145 -12.37 -47.72 26.75
N LYS A 146 -12.29 -48.73 27.59
CA LYS A 146 -12.23 -50.14 27.20
C LYS A 146 -13.62 -50.52 26.67
N ILE A 147 -13.75 -50.71 25.37
CA ILE A 147 -14.97 -51.26 24.77
C ILE A 147 -14.81 -52.78 24.86
N GLU A 148 -15.63 -53.44 25.68
CA GLU A 148 -15.72 -54.89 25.71
C GLU A 148 -16.46 -55.35 24.45
N ALA A 149 -15.82 -56.21 23.66
CA ALA A 149 -16.45 -56.86 22.52
C ALA A 149 -17.53 -57.82 23.04
N VAL A 150 -18.78 -57.57 22.66
CA VAL A 150 -19.86 -58.55 22.82
C VAL A 150 -19.84 -59.44 21.57
N ASP A 151 -19.49 -60.71 21.76
CA ASP A 151 -19.58 -61.74 20.72
C ASP A 151 -21.04 -61.90 20.28
N LEU A 152 -21.34 -61.55 19.03
CA LEU A 152 -22.52 -62.05 18.33
C LEU A 152 -22.07 -62.93 17.16
N ALA A 153 -22.61 -64.14 17.14
CA ALA A 153 -22.38 -65.15 16.10
C ALA A 153 -22.90 -64.67 14.73
N PRO A 154 -22.31 -65.16 13.63
CA PRO A 154 -22.50 -64.63 12.29
C PRO A 154 -23.72 -65.28 11.65
N ASP A 155 -24.70 -64.51 11.19
CA ASP A 155 -25.53 -64.90 10.06
C ASP A 155 -26.26 -63.69 9.45
N GLU A 156 -26.19 -63.64 8.12
CA GLU A 156 -26.91 -62.82 7.15
C GLU A 156 -26.37 -61.41 6.83
N ILE A 157 -25.82 -61.34 5.61
CA ILE A 157 -25.28 -60.20 4.88
C ILE A 157 -26.44 -59.45 4.21
N GLU A 158 -26.25 -58.14 4.01
CA GLU A 158 -26.78 -57.25 2.94
C GLU A 158 -27.37 -55.96 3.53
N THR A 159 -26.52 -54.94 3.68
CA THR A 159 -26.32 -53.76 2.79
C THR A 159 -27.39 -52.68 2.98
N GLU A 160 -26.98 -51.54 3.53
CA GLU A 160 -27.54 -50.19 3.28
C GLU A 160 -26.50 -49.20 3.83
N GLU A 161 -25.58 -48.74 3.00
CA GLU A 161 -25.57 -47.52 2.17
C GLU A 161 -24.62 -46.48 2.77
N LYS A 162 -23.57 -46.19 1.99
CA LYS A 162 -22.60 -45.13 2.28
C LYS A 162 -23.26 -43.78 1.97
N GLU A 163 -23.44 -42.93 2.97
CA GLU A 163 -23.54 -41.50 2.70
C GLU A 163 -22.13 -40.94 2.48
N VAL A 164 -21.81 -40.76 1.19
CA VAL A 164 -20.67 -39.97 0.72
C VAL A 164 -21.10 -38.51 0.77
N ILE A 165 -20.48 -37.72 1.65
CA ILE A 165 -20.56 -36.27 1.59
C ILE A 165 -19.29 -35.74 0.92
N THR A 166 -19.39 -35.56 -0.39
CA THR A 166 -18.60 -34.62 -1.22
C THR A 166 -19.60 -33.52 -1.62
N THR A 167 -19.29 -32.24 -1.79
CA THR A 167 -18.07 -31.45 -1.98
C THR A 167 -18.46 -29.98 -1.75
N ASP A 168 -17.45 -29.12 -1.60
CA ASP A 168 -17.46 -27.68 -1.92
C ASP A 168 -18.18 -26.67 -0.99
N SER A 169 -17.42 -25.60 -0.71
CA SER A 169 -17.77 -24.19 -0.96
C SER A 169 -17.41 -23.22 0.17
N LEU A 170 -16.15 -23.21 0.64
CA LEU A 170 -15.70 -22.14 1.56
C LEU A 170 -14.36 -21.46 1.22
N PHE A 171 -13.78 -21.75 0.06
CA PHE A 171 -12.61 -21.03 -0.44
C PHE A 171 -12.74 -20.83 -1.95
N ASP A 172 -13.45 -19.77 -2.34
CA ASP A 172 -13.17 -18.94 -3.51
C ASP A 172 -14.15 -17.75 -3.54
N GLU A 173 -13.67 -16.57 -3.11
CA GLU A 173 -13.72 -15.28 -3.81
C GLU A 173 -12.94 -14.21 -3.02
#